data_AF-A0A967QBS9-F1
#
_entry.id   AF-A0A967QBS9-F1
#
_cell.length_a   1.000
_cell.length_b   1.000
_cell.length_c   1.000
_cell.angle_alpha   90.00
_cell.angle_beta   90.00
_cell.angle_gamma   90.00
#
_symmetry.space_group_name_H-M   'P 1'
#
loop_
_entity.id
_entity.type
_entity.pdbx_description
1 polymer ?
#
loop_
_entity_poly.entity_id
_entity_poly.type
_entity_poly.pdbx_seq_one_letter_code
_entity_poly.pdbx_strand_id
1 'polypeptide(L)'
;IGPETADSIILYAAHKPSFVVDAYTRRIFTRTGLLPDDYDYERTRAFFMANLPQQTGLYNEYHALLVRLAKVCCRKRKPLCRECPLLDICQHGQSATGD
;
A
#
# COMPACT_ATOMS: atom_id res chain seq x y z
N ILE A 1 -18.86 8.52 -7.53
CA ILE A 1 -17.42 8.17 -7.68
C ILE A 1 -16.79 8.33 -6.31
N GLY A 2 -16.22 7.26 -5.74
CA GLY A 2 -15.53 7.33 -4.44
C GLY A 2 -14.11 7.89 -4.58
N PRO A 3 -13.43 8.19 -3.45
CA PRO A 3 -12.11 8.82 -3.49
C PRO A 3 -11.06 7.93 -4.17
N GLU A 4 -11.06 6.61 -3.93
CA GLU A 4 -10.18 5.65 -4.62
C GLU A 4 -10.34 5.70 -6.14
N THR A 5 -11.58 5.70 -6.63
CA THR A 5 -11.87 5.77 -8.07
C THR A 5 -11.48 7.13 -8.65
N ALA A 6 -11.71 8.22 -7.91
CA ALA A 6 -11.30 9.56 -8.34
C ALA A 6 -9.78 9.65 -8.48
N ASP A 7 -9.01 9.17 -7.50
CA ASP A 7 -7.56 9.16 -7.56
C ASP A 7 -7.02 8.24 -8.65
N SER A 8 -7.68 7.11 -8.89
CA SER A 8 -7.33 6.22 -10.01
C SER A 8 -7.47 6.94 -11.36
N ILE A 9 -8.53 7.73 -11.54
CA ILE A 9 -8.72 8.54 -12.77
C ILE A 9 -7.64 9.63 -12.86
N ILE A 10 -7.37 10.35 -11.77
CA ILE A 10 -6.38 11.43 -11.74
C ILE A 10 -4.97 10.89 -12.07
N LEU A 11 -4.62 9.76 -11.49
CA LEU A 11 -3.31 9.14 -11.67
C LEU A 11 -3.16 8.52 -13.06
N TYR A 12 -4.05 7.60 -13.42
CA TYR A 12 -3.87 6.78 -14.62
C TYR A 12 -4.37 7.43 -15.91
N ALA A 13 -5.52 8.13 -15.87
CA ALA A 13 -6.12 8.73 -17.06
C ALA A 13 -5.66 10.17 -17.28
N ALA A 14 -5.54 10.96 -16.20
CA ALA A 14 -5.12 12.36 -16.28
C ALA A 14 -3.60 12.57 -16.13
N HIS A 15 -2.84 11.50 -15.85
CA HIS A 15 -1.38 11.52 -15.70
C HIS A 15 -0.85 12.50 -14.64
N LYS A 16 -1.62 12.72 -13.56
CA LYS A 16 -1.24 13.63 -12.46
C LYS A 16 -0.84 12.86 -11.20
N PRO A 17 0.09 13.37 -10.38
CA PRO A 17 0.61 12.66 -9.21
C PRO A 17 -0.40 12.68 -8.05
N SER A 18 -1.37 11.78 -8.08
CA SER A 18 -2.28 11.50 -6.97
C SER A 18 -2.11 10.05 -6.52
N PHE A 19 -1.80 9.82 -5.24
CA PHE A 19 -1.56 8.46 -4.78
C PHE A 19 -2.88 7.72 -4.58
N VAL A 20 -3.01 6.53 -5.15
CA VAL A 20 -4.20 5.67 -5.00
C VAL A 20 -4.04 4.82 -3.76
N VAL A 21 -5.02 4.89 -2.85
CA VAL A 21 -5.07 4.05 -1.66
C VAL A 21 -6.22 3.05 -1.80
N ASP A 22 -5.89 1.77 -1.79
CA ASP A 22 -6.88 0.71 -1.81
C ASP A 22 -6.80 -0.16 -0.54
N ALA A 23 -7.64 -1.19 -0.47
CA ALA A 23 -7.63 -2.14 0.63
C ALA A 23 -6.32 -2.96 0.74
N TYR A 24 -5.52 -3.04 -0.33
CA TYR A 24 -4.22 -3.70 -0.32
C TYR A 24 -3.17 -2.83 0.37
N THR A 25 -3.10 -1.57 -0.03
CA THR A 25 -2.26 -0.54 0.55
C THR A 25 -2.50 -0.44 2.05
N ARG A 26 -3.76 -0.25 2.47
CA ARG A 26 -4.10 -0.18 3.90
C ARG A 26 -3.63 -1.43 4.65
N ARG A 27 -3.95 -2.63 4.15
CA ARG A 27 -3.54 -3.88 4.81
C ARG A 27 -2.03 -4.07 4.90
N ILE A 28 -1.29 -3.76 3.84
CA ILE A 28 0.16 -3.94 3.83
C ILE A 28 0.79 -3.03 4.87
N PHE A 29 0.42 -1.74 4.86
CA PHE A 29 1.06 -0.76 5.74
C PHE A 29 0.66 -0.91 7.20
N THR A 30 -0.58 -1.34 7.49
CA THR A 30 -0.96 -1.68 8.87
C THR A 30 -0.22 -2.93 9.36
N ARG A 31 -0.06 -3.95 8.52
CA ARG A 31 0.74 -5.15 8.87
C ARG A 31 2.21 -4.87 9.10
N THR A 32 2.78 -3.89 8.38
CA THR A 32 4.17 -3.48 8.62
C THR A 32 4.34 -2.68 9.91
N GLY A 33 3.26 -2.14 10.49
CA GLY A 33 3.31 -1.24 11.65
C GLY A 33 3.58 0.23 11.28
N LEU A 34 3.66 0.56 9.98
CA LEU A 34 3.88 1.92 9.50
C LEU A 34 2.64 2.81 9.61
N LEU A 35 1.44 2.23 9.51
CA LEU A 35 0.18 2.95 9.66
C LEU A 35 -0.71 2.31 10.74
N PRO A 36 -1.39 3.12 11.56
CA PRO A 36 -2.42 2.62 12.46
C PRO A 36 -3.60 1.97 11.73
N ASP A 37 -4.27 1.01 12.37
CA ASP A 37 -5.42 0.29 11.79
C ASP A 37 -6.62 1.20 11.46
N ASP A 38 -6.77 2.30 12.19
CA ASP A 38 -7.86 3.28 12.08
C ASP A 38 -7.57 4.41 11.09
N TYR A 39 -6.43 4.40 10.40
CA TYR A 39 -6.12 5.42 9.40
C TYR A 39 -7.13 5.40 8.25
N ASP A 40 -7.88 6.49 8.12
CA ASP A 40 -8.82 6.67 7.02
C ASP A 40 -8.10 6.83 5.66
N TYR A 41 -8.90 6.85 4.60
CA TYR A 41 -8.40 6.98 3.23
C TYR A 41 -7.52 8.22 3.04
N GLU A 42 -8.01 9.38 3.47
CA GLU A 42 -7.35 10.65 3.18
C GLU A 42 -6.06 10.80 3.97
N ARG A 43 -6.04 10.37 5.24
CA ARG A 43 -4.82 10.34 6.05
C ARG A 43 -3.77 9.42 5.45
N THR A 44 -4.19 8.24 4.96
CA THR A 44 -3.29 7.31 4.28
C THR A 44 -2.72 7.94 3.01
N ARG A 45 -3.57 8.53 2.17
CA ARG A 45 -3.16 9.18 0.92
C ARG A 45 -2.20 10.34 1.18
N ALA A 46 -2.53 11.20 2.14
CA ALA A 46 -1.70 12.32 2.55
C ALA A 46 -0.32 11.86 3.06
N PHE A 47 -0.27 10.76 3.82
CA PHE A 47 0.99 10.16 4.26
C PHE A 47 1.91 9.82 3.07
N PHE A 48 1.41 9.14 2.04
CA PHE A 48 2.23 8.83 0.85
C PHE A 48 2.64 10.09 0.09
N MET A 49 1.70 11.02 -0.13
CA MET A 49 1.98 12.23 -0.90
C MET A 49 2.94 13.20 -0.20
N ALA A 50 3.03 13.14 1.13
CA ALA A 50 3.98 13.91 1.92
C ALA A 50 5.39 13.30 1.96
N ASN A 51 5.51 11.97 1.78
CA ASN A 51 6.77 11.23 1.95
C ASN A 51 7.39 10.72 0.64
N LEU A 52 6.69 10.89 -0.50
CA LEU A 52 7.18 10.48 -1.82
C LEU A 52 7.33 11.70 -2.75
N PRO A 53 8.31 11.67 -3.67
CA PRO A 53 8.36 12.64 -4.77
C PRO A 53 7.06 12.64 -5.57
N GLN A 54 6.54 13.83 -5.89
CA GLN A 54 5.30 13.99 -6.69
C GLN A 54 5.55 13.67 -8.18
N GLN A 55 5.70 12.38 -8.48
CA GLN A 55 5.98 11.87 -9.82
C GLN A 55 4.93 10.82 -10.19
N THR A 56 4.19 11.06 -11.27
CA THR A 56 3.14 10.17 -11.75
C THR A 56 3.67 8.75 -12.01
N GLY A 57 4.87 8.62 -12.62
CA GLY A 57 5.50 7.32 -12.88
C GLY A 57 5.78 6.53 -11.61
N LEU A 58 6.33 7.20 -10.59
CA LEU A 58 6.58 6.58 -9.28
C LEU A 58 5.27 6.10 -8.65
N TYR A 59 4.22 6.91 -8.64
CA TYR A 59 2.95 6.54 -8.01
C TYR A 59 2.27 5.37 -8.73
N ASN A 60 2.35 5.34 -10.07
CA ASN A 60 1.85 4.23 -10.88
C ASN A 60 2.53 2.91 -10.50
N GLU A 61 3.87 2.90 -10.48
CA GLU A 61 4.67 1.71 -10.19
C GLU A 61 4.49 1.27 -8.74
N TYR A 62 4.54 2.21 -7.79
CA TYR A 62 4.37 1.92 -6.37
C TYR A 62 3.02 1.24 -6.10
N HIS A 63 1.93 1.82 -6.59
CA HIS A 63 0.60 1.23 -6.46
C HIS A 63 0.54 -0.17 -7.11
N ALA A 64 1.11 -0.35 -8.30
CA ALA A 64 1.15 -1.65 -8.97
C ALA A 64 1.93 -2.71 -8.17
N LEU A 65 3.05 -2.34 -7.56
CA LEU A 65 3.86 -3.22 -6.72
C LEU A 65 3.12 -3.62 -5.44
N LEU A 66 2.38 -2.70 -4.81
CA LEU A 66 1.54 -3.02 -3.65
C LEU A 66 0.42 -4.01 -4.01
N VAL A 67 -0.27 -3.77 -5.14
CA VAL A 67 -1.28 -4.69 -5.67
C VAL A 67 -0.67 -6.07 -5.94
N ARG A 68 0.51 -6.12 -6.55
CA ARG A 68 1.22 -7.38 -6.83
C ARG A 68 1.58 -8.09 -5.53
N LEU A 69 2.21 -7.40 -4.59
CA LEU A 69 2.60 -7.94 -3.28
C LEU A 69 1.40 -8.53 -2.54
N ALA A 70 0.29 -7.81 -2.50
CA ALA A 70 -0.95 -8.24 -1.88
C ALA A 70 -1.53 -9.52 -2.48
N LYS A 71 -1.40 -9.72 -3.80
CA LYS A 71 -1.90 -10.90 -4.50
C LYS A 71 -0.96 -12.10 -4.34
N VAL A 72 0.34 -11.89 -4.46
CA VAL A 72 1.31 -13.00 -4.46
C VAL A 72 1.67 -13.47 -3.07
N CYS A 73 1.83 -12.54 -2.12
CA CYS A 73 2.45 -12.82 -0.83
C CYS A 73 1.60 -12.31 0.35
N CYS A 74 1.34 -11.01 0.44
CA CYS A 74 0.61 -10.37 1.55
C CYS A 74 -0.92 -10.51 1.40
N ARG A 75 -1.36 -11.75 1.23
CA ARG A 75 -2.76 -12.14 1.03
C ARG A 75 -3.60 -11.83 2.26
N LYS A 76 -4.89 -11.55 2.06
CA LYS A 76 -5.81 -11.28 3.18
C LYS A 76 -5.88 -12.45 4.17
N ARG A 77 -5.90 -13.68 3.66
CA ARG A 77 -5.89 -14.93 4.44
C ARG A 77 -4.63 -15.72 4.10
N LYS A 78 -4.02 -16.35 5.11
CA LYS A 78 -2.80 -17.18 4.99
C LYS A 78 -1.70 -16.47 4.16
N PRO A 79 -1.19 -15.31 4.62
CA PRO A 79 -0.07 -14.63 3.94
C PRO A 79 1.20 -15.51 3.96
N LEU A 80 2.02 -15.39 2.92
CA LEU A 80 3.29 -16.14 2.79
C LEU A 80 4.44 -15.36 3.43
N CYS A 81 4.35 -15.08 4.74
CA CYS A 81 5.26 -14.14 5.41
C CYS A 81 6.75 -14.50 5.27
N ARG A 82 7.11 -15.79 5.32
CA ARG A 82 8.50 -16.26 5.13
C ARG A 82 9.08 -15.97 3.75
N GLU A 83 8.23 -15.82 2.74
CA GLU A 83 8.60 -15.51 1.35
C GLU A 83 8.42 -14.02 1.03
N CYS A 84 8.00 -13.22 2.01
CA CYS A 84 7.68 -11.82 1.80
C CYS A 84 8.96 -10.99 1.72
N PRO A 85 9.16 -10.18 0.66
CA PRO A 85 10.33 -9.29 0.56
C PRO A 85 10.35 -8.20 1.63
N LEU A 86 9.25 -8.02 2.37
CA LEU A 86 9.15 -7.05 3.47
C LEU A 86 9.33 -7.70 4.85
N LEU A 87 9.66 -8.99 4.95
CA LEU A 87 9.69 -9.70 6.24
C LEU A 87 10.52 -8.97 7.30
N ASP A 88 11.71 -8.53 6.93
CA ASP A 88 12.67 -7.86 7.83
C ASP A 88 12.17 -6.54 8.41
N ILE A 89 11.15 -5.93 7.78
CA ILE A 89 10.56 -4.66 8.21
C ILE A 89 9.06 -4.79 8.53
N CYS A 90 8.52 -6.01 8.58
CA CYS A 90 7.09 -6.25 8.73
C CYS A 90 6.79 -6.86 10.10
N GLN A 91 6.23 -6.04 11.00
CA GLN A 91 5.85 -6.46 12.35
C GLN A 91 4.94 -7.70 12.37
N HIS A 92 3.91 -7.75 11.51
CA HIS A 92 3.03 -8.91 11.39
C HIS A 92 3.76 -10.15 10.86
N GLY A 93 4.72 -9.96 9.94
CA GLY A 93 5.51 -11.03 9.36
C GLY A 93 6.36 -11.72 10.43
N GLN A 94 7.19 -10.94 11.13
CA GLN A 94 8.07 -11.39 12.21
C GLN A 94 7.29 -12.13 13.30
N SER A 95 6.18 -11.53 13.78
CA SER A 95 5.30 -12.15 14.78
C SER A 95 4.69 -13.48 14.32
N ALA A 96 4.42 -13.63 13.02
CA ALA A 96 3.82 -14.84 12.46
C ALA A 96 4.84 -15.94 12.15
N THR A 97 6.12 -15.60 11.93
CA THR A 97 7.18 -16.55 11.59
C THR A 97 8.01 -17.00 12.78
N GLY A 98 7.91 -16.29 13.91
CA GLY A 98 8.63 -16.58 15.15
C GLY A 98 10.03 -15.96 15.19
N ASP A 99 10.25 -14.91 14.40
CA ASP A 99 11.51 -14.15 14.31
C ASP A 99 11.44 -12.86 15.15
#